data_AF-A0A7J9GT05-F1
#
_entry.id   AF-A0A7J9GT05-F1
#
_cell.length_a   1.000
_cell.length_b   1.000
_cell.length_c   1.000
_cell.angle_alpha   90.00
_cell.angle_beta   90.00
_cell.angle_gamma   90.00
#
_symmetry.space_group_name_H-M   'P 1'
#
loop_
_entity.id
_entity.type
_entity.pdbx_description
1 polymer ?
#
loop_
_entity_poly.entity_id
_entity_poly.type
_entity_poly.pdbx_seq_one_letter_code
_entity_poly.pdbx_strand_id
1 'polypeptide(L)'
;MLKLWNQKRVDLAAQVLKSTSSRVLDALDNRPVFVRLKGLDLMRGSLAKARVVYAPAEEIDSENRLLHACKIMIDAFVEAGLVIDKDANKDAKSELK
;
A
#
# COMPACT_ATOMS: atom_id res chain seq x y z
N MET A 1 -4.71 -6.69 5.13
CA MET A 1 -3.60 -7.63 5.43
C MET A 1 -3.68 -8.86 4.51
N LEU A 2 -2.54 -9.46 4.14
CA LEU A 2 -2.50 -10.64 3.27
C LEU A 2 -2.59 -11.95 4.07
N LYS A 3 -3.34 -12.93 3.55
CA LYS A 3 -3.50 -14.29 4.09
C LYS A 3 -2.33 -15.17 3.62
N LEU A 4 -1.13 -15.02 4.19
CA LEU A 4 0.09 -15.76 3.81
C LEU A 4 0.47 -16.87 4.81
N TRP A 5 -0.48 -17.72 5.18
CA TRP A 5 -0.32 -18.71 6.26
C TRP A 5 0.32 -20.04 5.82
N ASN A 6 0.68 -20.19 4.54
CA ASN A 6 1.39 -21.37 4.04
C ASN A 6 2.24 -21.02 2.80
N GLN A 7 3.16 -21.93 2.46
CA GLN A 7 4.09 -21.73 1.34
C GLN A 7 3.38 -21.51 0.00
N LYS A 8 2.31 -22.27 -0.30
CA LYS A 8 1.56 -22.12 -1.56
C LYS A 8 1.00 -20.71 -1.73
N ARG A 9 0.54 -20.08 -0.64
CA ARG A 9 0.03 -18.70 -0.68
C ARG A 9 1.14 -17.67 -0.78
N VAL A 10 2.31 -17.94 -0.19
CA VAL A 10 3.51 -17.11 -0.38
C VAL A 10 3.96 -17.15 -1.84
N ASP A 11 4.04 -18.34 -2.44
CA ASP A 11 4.42 -18.53 -3.84
C ASP A 11 3.42 -17.84 -4.78
N LEU A 12 2.12 -17.98 -4.52
CA LEU A 12 1.08 -17.27 -5.26
C LEU A 12 1.22 -15.76 -5.14
N ALA A 13 1.50 -15.23 -3.94
CA ALA A 13 1.69 -13.80 -3.74
C ALA A 13 2.91 -13.26 -4.51
N ALA A 14 4.01 -14.02 -4.53
CA ALA A 14 5.19 -13.68 -5.31
C ALA A 14 4.89 -13.70 -6.82
N GLN A 15 4.13 -14.68 -7.30
CA GLN A 15 3.70 -14.75 -8.70
C GLN A 15 2.82 -13.56 -9.07
N VAL A 16 1.83 -13.22 -8.24
CA VAL A 16 0.93 -12.07 -8.45
C VAL A 16 1.73 -10.77 -8.52
N LEU A 17 2.66 -10.56 -7.58
CA LEU A 17 3.51 -9.37 -7.58
C LEU A 17 4.34 -9.27 -8.87
N LYS A 18 4.93 -10.40 -9.30
CA LYS A 18 5.73 -10.46 -10.54
C LYS A 18 4.87 -10.17 -11.77
N SER A 19 3.68 -10.75 -11.88
CA SER A 19 2.79 -10.54 -13.03
C SER A 19 2.21 -9.13 -13.09
N THR A 20 2.04 -8.47 -11.95
CA THR A 20 1.48 -7.11 -11.88
C THR A 20 2.53 -6.01 -12.09
N SER A 21 3.82 -6.37 -12.13
CA SER A 21 4.94 -5.42 -12.24
C SER A 21 4.83 -4.44 -13.41
N SER A 22 4.44 -4.89 -14.61
CA SER A 22 4.30 -3.99 -15.78
C SER A 22 3.21 -2.95 -15.55
N ARG A 23 2.04 -3.36 -15.06
CA ARG A 23 0.92 -2.46 -14.73
C ARG A 23 1.32 -1.42 -13.67
N VAL A 24 2.15 -1.81 -12.71
CA VAL A 24 2.68 -0.89 -11.70
C VAL A 24 3.63 0.12 -12.34
N LEU A 25 4.55 -0.32 -13.21
CA LEU A 25 5.47 0.59 -13.91
C LEU A 25 4.71 1.58 -14.80
N ASP A 26 3.67 1.12 -15.49
CA ASP A 26 2.81 1.96 -16.32
C ASP A 26 2.06 3.00 -15.46
N ALA A 27 1.52 2.60 -14.30
CA ALA A 27 0.89 3.52 -13.36
C ALA A 27 1.86 4.53 -12.72
N LEU A 28 3.16 4.24 -12.77
CA LEU A 28 4.23 5.14 -12.40
C LEU A 28 4.78 5.91 -13.62
N ASP A 29 4.08 5.93 -14.77
CA ASP A 29 4.52 6.59 -16.00
C ASP A 29 5.95 6.24 -16.44
N ASN A 30 6.41 5.02 -16.09
CA ASN A 30 7.77 4.55 -16.35
C ASN A 30 8.88 5.51 -15.87
N ARG A 31 8.60 6.31 -14.83
CA ARG A 31 9.54 7.28 -14.26
C ARG A 31 9.58 7.17 -12.73
N PRO A 32 10.65 7.66 -12.07
CA PRO A 32 10.73 7.65 -10.61
C PRO A 32 9.56 8.40 -9.94
N VAL A 33 9.23 8.00 -8.72
CA VAL A 33 8.38 8.78 -7.81
C VAL A 33 9.27 9.43 -6.77
N PHE A 34 9.10 10.73 -6.58
CA PHE A 34 9.79 11.46 -5.52
C PHE A 34 8.82 11.74 -4.39
N VAL A 35 9.16 11.27 -3.18
CA VAL A 35 8.39 11.50 -1.97
C VAL A 35 9.18 12.35 -0.99
N ARG A 36 8.50 13.28 -0.33
CA ARG A 36 9.03 14.09 0.77
C ARG A 36 8.45 13.60 2.08
N LEU A 37 9.31 13.38 3.06
CA LEU A 37 8.88 13.11 4.43
C LEU A 37 8.55 14.42 5.15
N LYS A 38 7.38 14.52 5.77
CA LYS A 38 6.88 15.71 6.48
C LYS A 38 6.87 15.52 7.99
N GLY A 39 8.06 15.57 8.60
CA GLY A 39 8.19 15.47 10.05
C GLY A 39 7.64 14.14 10.60
N LEU A 40 6.99 14.21 11.76
CA LEU A 40 6.39 13.05 12.43
C LEU A 40 4.92 13.33 12.75
N ASP A 41 4.11 12.28 12.69
CA ASP A 41 2.69 12.29 13.00
C ASP A 41 2.29 11.03 13.78
N LEU A 42 1.11 11.06 14.40
CA LEU A 42 0.57 9.98 15.22
C LEU A 42 -0.50 9.23 14.42
N MET A 43 -0.39 7.90 14.34
CA MET A 43 -1.38 7.11 13.59
C MET A 43 -2.74 7.14 14.28
N ARG A 44 -2.75 7.08 15.62
CA ARG A 44 -3.94 7.22 16.47
C ARG A 44 -3.59 7.75 17.86
N GLY A 45 -4.53 8.47 18.46
CA GLY A 45 -4.46 8.93 19.84
C GLY A 45 -3.75 10.28 20.00
N SER A 46 -3.71 10.78 21.23
CA SER A 46 -2.94 11.99 21.57
C SER A 46 -1.47 11.66 21.80
N LEU A 47 -0.60 12.68 21.84
CA LEU A 47 0.84 12.50 22.09
C LEU A 47 1.13 11.65 23.34
N ALA A 48 0.39 11.86 24.42
CA ALA A 48 0.54 11.11 25.68
C ALA A 48 0.04 9.64 25.60
N LYS A 49 -0.74 9.29 24.57
CA LYS A 49 -1.33 7.95 24.37
C LYS A 49 -0.89 7.33 23.03
N ALA A 50 0.10 7.92 22.38
CA ALA A 50 0.57 7.48 21.07
C ALA A 50 1.15 6.07 21.17
N ARG A 51 0.64 5.16 20.32
CA ARG A 51 1.18 3.81 20.18
C ARG A 51 2.05 3.64 18.94
N VAL A 52 1.79 4.42 17.91
CA VAL A 52 2.52 4.40 16.64
C VAL A 52 2.74 5.84 16.20
N VAL A 53 4.01 6.19 16.06
CA VAL A 53 4.49 7.45 15.46
C VAL A 53 5.06 7.09 14.09
N TYR A 54 4.74 7.88 13.07
CA TYR A 54 5.21 7.64 11.70
C TYR A 54 5.64 8.95 11.04
N ALA A 55 6.41 8.87 9.97
CA ALA A 55 6.75 10.02 9.14
C ALA A 55 5.80 10.05 7.93
N PRO A 56 4.91 11.06 7.81
CA PRO A 56 4.04 11.18 6.63
C PRO A 56 4.86 11.37 5.36
N ALA A 57 4.48 10.68 4.29
CA ALA A 57 5.06 10.84 2.96
C ALA A 57 4.09 11.59 2.04
N GLU A 58 4.61 12.58 1.32
CA GLU A 58 3.87 13.34 0.31
C GLU A 58 4.59 13.22 -1.04
N GLU A 59 3.84 12.89 -2.10
CA GLU A 59 4.36 12.94 -3.47
C GLU A 59 4.65 14.39 -3.88
N ILE A 60 5.84 14.65 -4.42
CA ILE A 60 6.27 16.01 -4.76
C ILE A 60 5.50 16.57 -5.98
N ASP A 61 5.15 15.73 -6.95
CA ASP A 61 4.48 16.11 -8.20
C ASP A 61 2.94 16.15 -8.08
N SER A 62 2.37 15.74 -6.94
CA SER A 62 0.92 15.74 -6.63
C SER A 62 0.05 14.93 -7.60
N GLU A 63 0.64 14.03 -8.39
CA GLU A 63 -0.06 13.23 -9.40
C GLU A 63 -0.74 11.99 -8.81
N ASN A 64 -0.52 11.66 -7.54
CA ASN A 64 -1.04 10.48 -6.84
C ASN A 64 -0.64 9.15 -7.53
N ARG A 65 0.52 9.13 -8.20
CA ARG A 65 1.05 7.98 -8.93
C ARG A 65 1.39 6.84 -7.98
N LEU A 66 1.94 7.13 -6.81
CA LEU A 66 2.21 6.12 -5.80
C LEU A 66 0.90 5.52 -5.28
N LEU A 67 -0.09 6.36 -4.99
CA LEU A 67 -1.40 5.87 -4.56
C LEU A 67 -2.07 5.01 -5.63
N HIS A 68 -1.98 5.39 -6.90
CA HIS A 68 -2.52 4.61 -8.01
C HIS A 68 -1.82 3.25 -8.17
N ALA A 69 -0.49 3.24 -8.15
CA ALA A 69 0.30 2.00 -8.16
C ALA A 69 -0.04 1.08 -6.97
N CYS A 70 -0.21 1.64 -5.77
CA CYS A 70 -0.64 0.88 -4.59
C CYS A 70 -2.02 0.24 -4.78
N LYS A 71 -2.99 0.96 -5.36
CA LYS A 71 -4.32 0.41 -5.66
C LYS A 71 -4.23 -0.77 -6.63
N ILE A 72 -3.47 -0.64 -7.72
CA ILE A 72 -3.27 -1.74 -8.68
C ILE A 72 -2.70 -2.99 -8.00
N MET A 73 -1.72 -2.83 -7.10
CA MET A 73 -1.18 -3.96 -6.34
C MET A 73 -2.23 -4.57 -5.41
N ILE A 74 -2.97 -3.75 -4.68
CA ILE A 74 -4.02 -4.21 -3.75
C ILE A 74 -5.09 -4.98 -4.51
N ASP A 75 -5.60 -4.43 -5.61
CA ASP A 75 -6.64 -5.05 -6.43
C ASP A 75 -6.17 -6.40 -6.97
N ALA A 76 -4.93 -6.50 -7.45
CA ALA A 76 -4.36 -7.78 -7.90
C ALA A 76 -4.30 -8.83 -6.77
N PHE A 77 -3.98 -8.43 -5.54
CA PHE A 77 -4.02 -9.34 -4.39
C PHE A 77 -5.44 -9.70 -3.95
N VAL A 78 -6.41 -8.79 -4.09
CA VAL A 78 -7.84 -9.06 -3.84
C VAL A 78 -8.36 -10.08 -4.87
N GLU A 79 -8.11 -9.85 -6.15
CA GLU A 79 -8.47 -10.75 -7.26
C GLU A 79 -7.88 -12.15 -7.07
N ALA A 80 -6.64 -12.24 -6.57
CA ALA A 80 -5.98 -13.51 -6.27
C ALA A 80 -6.48 -14.20 -4.97
N GLY A 81 -7.45 -13.61 -4.26
CA GLY A 81 -7.98 -14.15 -3.00
C GLY A 81 -6.94 -14.15 -1.86
N LEU A 82 -5.95 -13.25 -1.91
CA LEU A 82 -4.86 -13.17 -0.96
C LEU A 82 -5.12 -12.17 0.17
N VAL A 83 -6.20 -11.40 0.13
CA VAL A 83 -6.53 -10.37 1.15
C VAL A 83 -7.53 -10.91 2.19
N ILE A 84 -7.39 -10.50 3.46
CA ILE A 84 -8.40 -10.69 4.52
C ILE A 84 -9.69 -9.99 4.12
N ASP A 85 -10.83 -10.68 4.13
CA ASP A 85 -12.10 -10.15 3.57
C ASP A 85 -12.53 -8.85 4.25
N LYS A 86 -12.24 -8.71 5.55
CA LYS A 86 -12.45 -7.47 6.34
C LYS A 86 -11.57 -6.29 5.91
N ASP A 87 -10.47 -6.57 5.21
CA ASP A 87 -9.51 -5.58 4.71
C ASP A 87 -9.63 -5.36 3.20
N ALA A 88 -10.43 -6.15 2.48
CA ALA A 88 -10.56 -6.04 1.02
C ALA A 88 -11.24 -4.73 0.59
N ASN A 89 -12.08 -4.14 1.44
CA ASN A 89 -12.80 -2.88 1.18
C ASN A 89 -12.29 -1.70 2.03
N LYS A 90 -11.13 -1.83 2.68
CA LYS A 90 -10.59 -0.71 3.46
C LYS A 90 -9.81 0.24 2.56
N ASP A 91 -10.26 1.48 2.50
CA ASP A 91 -9.48 2.55 1.88
C ASP A 91 -8.14 2.71 2.61
N ALA A 92 -7.03 2.77 1.86
CA ALA A 92 -5.70 3.00 2.41
C ALA A 92 -5.60 4.30 3.27
N LYS A 93 -6.51 5.26 3.07
CA LYS A 93 -6.60 6.50 3.86
C LYS A 93 -7.32 6.34 5.20
N SER A 94 -8.10 5.27 5.39
CA SER A 94 -8.98 5.09 6.56
C SER A 94 -8.25 4.65 7.83
N GLU A 95 -7.02 4.12 7.72
CA GLU A 95 -6.22 3.68 8.88
C GLU A 95 -5.26 4.77 9.40
N LEU A 96 -5.16 5.90 8.70
CA LEU A 96 -4.28 7.04 9.02
C LEU A 96 -5.03 8.25 9.63
N LYS A 97 -6.27 8.05 10.11
CA LYS A 97 -7.06 9.05 10.84
C LYS A 97 -7.30 8.62 12.29
#